data_AF-A0A257LS45-F1
#
_entry.id   AF-A0A257LS45-F1
#
_cell.length_a   1.000
_cell.length_b   1.000
_cell.length_c   1.000
_cell.angle_alpha   90.00
_cell.angle_beta   90.00
_cell.angle_gamma   90.00
#
_symmetry.space_group_name_H-M   'P 1'
#
loop_
_entity.id
_entity.type
_entity.pdbx_description
1 polymer ?
#
loop_
_entity_poly.entity_id
_entity_poly.type
_entity_poly.pdbx_seq_one_letter_code
_entity_poly.pdbx_strand_id
1 'polypeptide(L)'
;VDIVSAEVSLGESEFGPPFDHMVLLVFVGQQRLLADVGFGDSFLDPLLMEHEGEQPQDGAIYEVRCEDTWYVVARRLANEGRPATSFRFQTKPRQVSEFEDMCHFHQTSPESHFTRKDICSRATEMGRTTISGAHLIETRAGVRLVTELTDDEQRRSALEVHFGISL
;
A
#
# COMPACT_ATOMS: atom_id res chain seq x y z
N VAL A 1 -8.39 -18.40 -4.23
CA VAL A 1 -7.91 -17.01 -4.00
C VAL A 1 -9.14 -16.17 -3.98
N ASP A 2 -9.34 -15.41 -2.92
CA ASP A 2 -10.50 -14.56 -2.75
C ASP A 2 -10.06 -13.10 -2.84
N ILE A 3 -10.86 -12.29 -3.54
CA ILE A 3 -10.72 -10.84 -3.53
C ILE A 3 -11.49 -10.31 -2.33
N VAL A 4 -10.88 -9.43 -1.54
CA VAL A 4 -11.55 -8.79 -0.42
C VAL A 4 -11.38 -7.28 -0.46
N SER A 5 -12.36 -6.57 0.08
CA SER A 5 -12.34 -5.13 0.21
C SER A 5 -11.63 -4.72 1.50
N ALA A 6 -10.76 -3.75 1.37
CA ALA A 6 -10.09 -3.07 2.46
C ALA A 6 -10.48 -1.59 2.50
N GLU A 7 -10.41 -1.02 3.70
CA GLU A 7 -10.58 0.41 3.98
C GLU A 7 -9.21 0.96 4.42
N VAL A 8 -8.69 1.94 3.68
CA VAL A 8 -7.37 2.53 3.96
C VAL A 8 -7.45 3.45 5.18
N SER A 9 -6.43 3.44 6.03
CA SER A 9 -6.38 4.35 7.18
C SER A 9 -6.24 5.81 6.73
N LEU A 10 -7.07 6.69 7.29
CA LEU A 10 -7.01 8.14 7.12
C LEU A 10 -6.35 8.84 8.34
N GLY A 11 -5.90 8.06 9.32
CA GLY A 11 -5.41 8.51 10.63
C GLY A 11 -5.61 7.43 11.69
N GLU A 12 -5.25 7.69 12.96
CA GLU A 12 -5.20 6.64 13.99
C GLU A 12 -6.51 5.87 14.21
N SER A 13 -7.67 6.46 13.90
CA SER A 13 -8.98 5.83 14.15
C SER A 13 -10.00 6.01 13.02
N GLU A 14 -9.61 6.59 11.89
CA GLU A 14 -10.49 6.85 10.75
C GLU A 14 -10.06 6.01 9.54
N PHE A 15 -11.05 5.52 8.80
CA PHE A 15 -10.85 4.66 7.63
C PHE A 15 -11.63 5.20 6.45
N GLY A 16 -11.10 4.93 5.25
CA GLY A 16 -11.75 5.22 3.98
C GLY A 16 -13.05 4.45 3.80
N PRO A 17 -13.80 4.75 2.73
CA PRO A 17 -15.04 4.06 2.44
C PRO A 17 -14.81 2.58 2.14
N PRO A 18 -15.87 1.74 2.16
CA PRO A 18 -15.80 0.39 1.62
C PRO A 18 -15.34 0.40 0.16
N PHE A 19 -14.65 -0.66 -0.26
CA PHE A 19 -14.12 -0.85 -1.62
C PHE A 19 -13.04 0.17 -2.06
N ASP A 20 -12.49 0.93 -1.11
CA ASP A 20 -11.41 1.91 -1.33
C ASP A 20 -10.08 1.23 -1.70
N HIS A 21 -9.84 0.01 -1.20
CA HIS A 21 -8.69 -0.79 -1.57
C HIS A 21 -9.03 -2.28 -1.76
N MET A 22 -8.26 -2.96 -2.60
CA MET A 22 -8.43 -4.37 -2.94
C MET A 22 -7.20 -5.17 -2.48
N VAL A 23 -7.43 -6.22 -1.70
CA VAL A 23 -6.39 -7.19 -1.31
C VAL A 23 -6.83 -8.61 -1.61
N LEU A 24 -5.88 -9.53 -1.68
CA LEU A 24 -6.11 -10.93 -2.01
C LEU A 24 -5.88 -11.82 -0.79
N LEU A 25 -6.83 -12.70 -0.52
CA LEU A 25 -6.66 -13.83 0.40
C LEU A 25 -6.31 -15.08 -0.40
N VAL A 26 -5.07 -15.55 -0.23
CA VAL A 26 -4.52 -16.71 -0.92
C VAL A 26 -4.47 -17.89 0.05
N PHE A 27 -4.97 -19.04 -0.39
CA PHE A 27 -5.00 -20.26 0.41
C PHE A 27 -3.94 -21.22 -0.12
N VAL A 28 -2.95 -21.55 0.73
CA VAL A 28 -1.88 -22.50 0.40
C VAL A 28 -1.90 -23.62 1.44
N GLY A 29 -2.43 -24.77 1.05
CA GLY A 29 -2.70 -25.86 2.01
C GLY A 29 -3.71 -25.40 3.07
N GLN A 30 -3.26 -25.36 4.34
CA GLN A 30 -4.08 -24.90 5.47
C GLN A 30 -3.80 -23.44 5.87
N GLN A 31 -2.87 -22.76 5.20
CA GLN A 31 -2.47 -21.39 5.54
C GLN A 31 -3.25 -20.37 4.71
N ARG A 32 -3.62 -19.25 5.36
CA ARG A 32 -4.15 -18.07 4.68
C ARG A 32 -3.07 -16.99 4.62
N LEU A 33 -2.82 -16.52 3.41
CA LEU A 33 -1.84 -15.48 3.12
C LEU A 33 -2.58 -14.25 2.61
N LEU A 34 -2.18 -13.08 3.09
CA LEU A 34 -2.59 -11.79 2.56
C LEU A 34 -1.59 -11.35 1.50
N ALA A 35 -2.05 -11.19 0.27
CA ALA A 35 -1.25 -10.69 -0.84
C ALA A 35 -1.82 -9.36 -1.35
N ASP A 36 -0.93 -8.42 -1.62
CA ASP A 36 -1.28 -7.09 -2.09
C ASP A 36 -0.13 -6.51 -2.92
N VAL A 37 -0.40 -6.29 -4.21
CA VAL A 37 0.55 -5.69 -5.15
C VAL A 37 0.08 -4.31 -5.63
N GLY A 38 -0.95 -3.75 -5.00
CA GLY A 38 -1.65 -2.54 -5.43
C GLY A 38 -1.61 -1.36 -4.46
N PHE A 39 -1.24 -1.56 -3.19
CA PHE A 39 -1.27 -0.48 -2.18
C PHE A 39 -0.24 0.64 -2.40
N GLY A 40 0.81 0.40 -3.19
CA GLY A 40 1.96 1.31 -3.31
C GLY A 40 3.09 0.91 -2.37
N ASP A 41 3.44 1.77 -1.40
CA ASP A 41 4.49 1.47 -0.41
C ASP A 41 3.98 0.50 0.67
N SER A 42 4.10 -0.79 0.39
CA SER A 42 3.67 -1.88 1.27
C SER A 42 4.63 -3.07 1.23
N PHE A 43 4.25 -4.13 1.95
CA PHE A 43 4.95 -5.42 2.02
C PHE A 43 5.19 -6.03 0.63
N LEU A 44 6.27 -6.79 0.48
CA LEU A 44 6.67 -7.44 -0.76
C LEU A 44 6.27 -8.91 -0.78
N ASP A 45 6.44 -9.57 0.37
CA ASP A 45 6.08 -10.97 0.55
C ASP A 45 4.69 -11.07 1.19
N PRO A 46 3.87 -12.07 0.82
CA PRO A 46 2.56 -12.26 1.43
C PRO A 46 2.65 -12.39 2.96
N LEU A 47 1.76 -11.71 3.67
CA LEU A 47 1.70 -11.78 5.13
C LEU A 47 0.89 -13.00 5.57
N LEU A 48 1.34 -13.66 6.63
CA LEU A 48 0.60 -14.74 7.28
C LEU A 48 -0.57 -14.15 8.10
N MET A 49 -1.78 -14.63 7.85
CA MET A 49 -2.99 -14.16 8.53
C MET A 49 -3.07 -14.63 9.98
N GLU A 50 -2.64 -15.87 10.25
CA GLU A 50 -2.71 -16.52 11.58
C GLU A 50 -1.40 -16.41 12.36
N HIS A 51 -0.44 -15.59 11.90
CA HIS A 51 0.82 -15.40 12.61
C HIS A 51 0.66 -14.35 13.70
N GLU A 52 0.88 -14.76 14.95
CA GLU A 52 0.91 -13.86 16.08
C GLU A 52 2.28 -13.15 16.15
N GLY A 53 2.31 -11.88 15.75
CA GLY A 53 3.44 -10.99 15.96
C GLY A 53 4.03 -10.38 14.69
N GLU A 54 5.28 -9.92 14.82
CA GLU A 54 6.00 -9.16 13.81
C GLU A 54 6.41 -10.03 12.61
N GLN A 55 6.24 -9.47 11.41
CA GLN A 55 6.66 -10.04 10.13
C GLN A 55 7.63 -9.05 9.43
N PRO A 56 8.95 -9.16 9.68
CA PRO A 56 9.93 -8.24 9.13
C PRO A 56 10.14 -8.47 7.63
N GLN A 57 10.17 -7.39 6.84
CA GLN A 57 10.48 -7.39 5.41
C GLN A 57 11.20 -6.09 5.03
N ASP A 58 12.38 -6.21 4.41
CA ASP A 58 13.16 -5.10 3.83
C ASP A 58 13.20 -3.81 4.69
N GLY A 59 13.60 -3.95 5.96
CA GLY A 59 13.72 -2.82 6.89
C GLY A 59 12.39 -2.26 7.43
N ALA A 60 11.26 -2.83 7.03
CA ALA A 60 9.95 -2.61 7.63
C ALA A 60 9.50 -3.83 8.45
N ILE A 61 8.56 -3.61 9.36
CA ILE A 61 7.94 -4.63 10.19
C ILE A 61 6.43 -4.50 10.02
N TYR A 62 5.80 -5.62 9.69
CA TYR A 62 4.37 -5.72 9.46
C TYR A 62 3.70 -6.56 10.56
N GLU A 63 2.46 -6.23 10.86
CA GLU A 63 1.60 -7.00 11.76
C GLU A 63 0.21 -7.13 11.13
N VAL A 64 -0.40 -8.30 11.30
CA VAL A 64 -1.81 -8.55 10.98
C VAL A 64 -2.50 -8.91 12.30
N ARG A 65 -3.44 -8.07 12.73
CA ARG A 65 -4.20 -8.27 13.98
C ARG A 65 -5.66 -8.56 13.67
N CYS A 66 -6.23 -9.55 14.33
CA CYS A 66 -7.66 -9.82 14.28
C CYS A 66 -8.37 -9.04 15.40
N GLU A 67 -9.25 -8.12 15.02
CA GLU A 67 -10.05 -7.26 15.90
C GLU A 67 -11.54 -7.52 15.59
N ASP A 68 -12.16 -8.43 16.35
CA ASP A 68 -13.51 -8.94 16.12
C ASP A 68 -13.70 -9.56 14.72
N THR A 69 -14.37 -8.82 13.82
CA THR A 69 -14.63 -9.25 12.43
C THR A 69 -13.65 -8.65 11.43
N TRP A 70 -12.77 -7.77 11.90
CA TRP A 70 -11.80 -7.06 11.09
C TRP A 70 -10.40 -7.65 11.26
N TYR A 71 -9.65 -7.63 10.18
CA TYR A 71 -8.21 -7.78 10.19
C TYR A 71 -7.59 -6.41 9.94
N VAL A 72 -6.62 -6.02 10.78
CA VAL A 72 -5.93 -4.74 10.72
C VAL A 72 -4.48 -5.00 10.35
N VAL A 73 -4.03 -4.37 9.27
CA VAL A 73 -2.63 -4.41 8.83
C VAL A 73 -1.95 -3.15 9.31
N ALA A 74 -0.84 -3.31 10.02
CA ALA A 74 -0.01 -2.20 10.48
C ALA A 74 1.44 -2.37 10.03
N ARG A 75 2.12 -1.24 9.86
CA ARG A 75 3.52 -1.16 9.42
C ARG A 75 4.29 -0.15 10.25
N ARG A 76 5.55 -0.45 10.53
CA ARG A 76 6.58 0.53 10.94
C ARG A 76 7.88 0.28 10.21
N LEU A 77 8.73 1.29 10.10
CA LEU A 77 10.14 1.04 9.83
C LEU A 77 10.81 0.43 11.07
N ALA A 78 11.86 -0.37 10.86
CA ALA A 78 12.54 -1.07 11.96
C ALA A 78 13.12 -0.12 13.03
N ASN A 79 13.46 1.11 12.63
CA ASN A 79 13.96 2.18 13.50
C ASN A 79 12.86 3.09 14.08
N GLU A 80 11.59 2.84 13.76
CA GLU A 80 10.44 3.58 14.27
C GLU A 80 9.79 2.84 15.46
N GLY A 81 9.08 3.61 16.29
CA GLY A 81 8.40 3.11 17.47
C GLY A 81 7.12 2.33 17.15
N ARG A 82 5.95 2.97 17.31
CA ARG A 82 4.66 2.30 17.17
C ARG A 82 4.30 2.06 15.69
N PRO A 83 3.81 0.87 15.31
CA PRO A 83 3.22 0.63 13.99
C PRO A 83 2.06 1.57 13.68
N ALA A 84 2.08 2.17 12.49
CA ALA A 84 0.95 2.88 11.93
C ALA A 84 0.03 1.89 11.21
N THR A 85 -1.28 2.07 11.37
CA THR A 85 -2.27 1.28 10.62
C THR A 85 -2.23 1.66 9.14
N SER A 86 -2.12 0.67 8.27
CA SER A 86 -2.19 0.86 6.82
C SER A 86 -3.63 0.78 6.33
N PHE A 87 -4.31 -0.33 6.64
CA PHE A 87 -5.69 -0.58 6.24
C PHE A 87 -6.32 -1.67 7.13
N ARG A 88 -7.64 -1.79 7.05
CA ARG A 88 -8.39 -2.92 7.62
C ARG A 88 -9.26 -3.59 6.58
N PHE A 89 -9.60 -4.86 6.78
CA PHE A 89 -10.47 -5.60 5.87
C PHE A 89 -11.25 -6.69 6.61
N GLN A 90 -12.33 -7.16 5.99
CA GLN A 90 -13.04 -8.38 6.40
C GLN A 90 -12.75 -9.48 5.38
N THR A 91 -12.90 -10.75 5.78
CA THR A 91 -12.60 -11.90 4.92
C THR A 91 -13.72 -12.27 3.94
N LYS A 92 -14.81 -11.47 3.89
CA LYS A 92 -15.93 -11.72 2.99
C LYS A 92 -15.46 -11.59 1.53
N PRO A 93 -15.57 -12.65 0.72
CA PRO A 93 -15.20 -12.58 -0.70
C PRO A 93 -16.06 -11.56 -1.44
N ARG A 94 -15.43 -10.83 -2.36
CA ARG A 94 -16.00 -9.78 -3.19
C ARG A 94 -15.78 -10.06 -4.68
N GLN A 95 -16.59 -9.43 -5.50
CA GLN A 95 -16.43 -9.39 -6.96
C GLN A 95 -15.72 -8.11 -7.37
N VAL A 96 -14.91 -8.17 -8.43
CA VAL A 96 -14.19 -6.99 -8.97
C VAL A 96 -15.16 -5.87 -9.34
N SER A 97 -16.35 -6.19 -9.85
CA SER A 97 -17.36 -5.20 -10.21
C SER A 97 -17.88 -4.38 -9.02
N GLU A 98 -17.78 -4.88 -7.78
CA GLU A 98 -18.15 -4.12 -6.58
C GLU A 98 -17.23 -2.90 -6.34
N PHE A 99 -16.07 -2.86 -7.00
CA PHE A 99 -15.09 -1.77 -6.86
C PHE A 99 -15.26 -0.67 -7.92
N GLU A 100 -16.10 -0.86 -8.93
CA GLU A 100 -16.21 0.05 -10.09
C GLU A 100 -16.53 1.49 -9.68
N ASP A 101 -17.47 1.69 -8.74
CA ASP A 101 -17.85 3.02 -8.26
C ASP A 101 -16.69 3.73 -7.55
N MET A 102 -15.94 3.01 -6.69
CA MET A 102 -14.77 3.58 -6.00
C MET A 102 -13.61 3.81 -6.96
N CYS A 103 -13.38 2.91 -7.93
CA CYS A 103 -12.41 3.15 -9.00
C CYS A 103 -12.77 4.41 -9.79
N HIS A 104 -14.04 4.60 -10.15
CA HIS A 104 -14.48 5.80 -10.86
C HIS A 104 -14.28 7.06 -10.01
N PHE A 105 -14.66 7.01 -8.72
CA PHE A 105 -14.41 8.10 -7.78
C PHE A 105 -12.92 8.46 -7.72
N HIS A 106 -12.03 7.48 -7.54
CA HIS A 106 -10.61 7.75 -7.43
C HIS A 106 -9.98 8.31 -8.70
N GLN A 107 -10.49 7.93 -9.87
CA GLN A 107 -10.00 8.39 -11.17
C GLN A 107 -10.50 9.80 -11.55
N THR A 108 -11.65 10.24 -11.04
CA THR A 108 -12.34 11.42 -11.59
C THR A 108 -12.71 12.48 -10.57
N SER A 109 -12.93 12.11 -9.29
CA SER A 109 -13.43 13.05 -8.30
C SER A 109 -12.35 14.03 -7.85
N PRO A 110 -12.62 15.35 -7.78
CA PRO A 110 -11.68 16.32 -7.21
C PRO A 110 -11.45 16.12 -5.69
N GLU A 111 -12.29 15.33 -5.03
CA GLU A 111 -12.14 14.98 -3.61
C GLU A 111 -11.16 13.81 -3.40
N SER A 112 -10.90 13.01 -4.44
CA SER A 112 -9.91 11.93 -4.37
C SER A 112 -8.50 12.49 -4.17
N HIS A 113 -7.67 11.81 -3.39
CA HIS A 113 -6.26 12.19 -3.29
C HIS A 113 -5.50 11.90 -4.60
N PHE A 114 -5.93 10.89 -5.36
CA PHE A 114 -5.31 10.50 -6.64
C PHE A 114 -5.49 11.53 -7.76
N THR A 115 -6.52 12.39 -7.70
CA THR A 115 -6.70 13.50 -8.65
C THR A 115 -6.02 14.80 -8.20
N ARG A 116 -5.63 14.87 -6.92
CA ARG A 116 -5.02 16.05 -6.30
C ARG A 116 -3.51 15.97 -6.19
N LYS A 117 -2.94 14.76 -6.22
CA LYS A 117 -1.51 14.53 -6.01
C LYS A 117 -1.02 13.34 -6.81
N ASP A 118 0.04 13.56 -7.58
CA ASP A 118 0.75 12.50 -8.28
C ASP A 118 1.38 11.52 -7.29
N ILE A 119 1.19 10.24 -7.57
CA ILE A 119 1.84 9.15 -6.85
C ILE A 119 2.25 8.06 -7.84
N CYS A 120 3.48 7.57 -7.71
CA CYS A 120 3.97 6.41 -8.45
C CYS A 120 4.95 5.67 -7.56
N SER A 121 4.75 4.37 -7.32
CA SER A 121 5.62 3.60 -6.43
C SER A 121 6.03 2.29 -7.07
N ARG A 122 7.29 1.91 -6.90
CA ARG A 122 7.87 0.69 -7.44
C ARG A 122 8.81 0.06 -6.41
N ALA A 123 8.55 -1.19 -6.07
CA ALA A 123 9.50 -2.04 -5.37
C ALA A 123 10.71 -2.33 -6.27
N THR A 124 11.90 -2.38 -5.69
CA THR A 124 13.16 -2.68 -6.38
C THR A 124 13.91 -3.75 -5.60
N GLU A 125 14.94 -4.35 -6.20
CA GLU A 125 15.78 -5.35 -5.50
C GLU A 125 16.47 -4.79 -4.24
N MET A 126 16.65 -3.47 -4.16
CA MET A 126 17.42 -2.80 -3.11
C MET A 126 16.54 -2.00 -2.14
N GLY A 127 15.21 -2.04 -2.28
CA GLY A 127 14.32 -1.16 -1.57
C GLY A 127 13.10 -0.73 -2.37
N ARG A 128 12.69 0.53 -2.23
CA ARG A 128 11.53 1.10 -2.94
C ARG A 128 11.80 2.50 -3.44
N THR A 129 11.29 2.81 -4.62
CA THR A 129 11.27 4.15 -5.18
C THR A 129 9.83 4.64 -5.30
N THR A 130 9.55 5.84 -4.81
CA THR A 130 8.21 6.45 -4.84
C THR A 130 8.32 7.91 -5.26
N ILE A 131 7.58 8.32 -6.29
CA ILE A 131 7.25 9.73 -6.53
C ILE A 131 5.97 10.05 -5.75
N SER A 132 5.99 11.14 -4.98
CA SER A 132 4.82 11.65 -4.26
C SER A 132 4.79 13.17 -4.33
N GLY A 133 3.89 13.72 -5.16
CA GLY A 133 3.85 15.15 -5.46
C GLY A 133 5.14 15.62 -6.11
N ALA A 134 5.88 16.54 -5.47
CA ALA A 134 7.16 17.06 -5.96
C ALA A 134 8.39 16.31 -5.41
N HIS A 135 8.22 15.13 -4.81
CA HIS A 135 9.34 14.42 -4.18
C HIS A 135 9.55 13.06 -4.82
N LEU A 136 10.81 12.76 -5.16
CA LEU A 136 11.33 11.42 -5.36
C LEU A 136 11.84 10.89 -4.03
N ILE A 137 11.32 9.75 -3.59
CA ILE A 137 11.63 9.11 -2.31
C ILE A 137 12.24 7.76 -2.64
N GLU A 138 13.46 7.54 -2.15
CA GLU A 138 14.14 6.24 -2.24
C GLU A 138 14.37 5.71 -0.83
N THR A 139 13.81 4.53 -0.54
CA THR A 139 14.04 3.82 0.71
C THR A 139 14.92 2.62 0.40
N ARG A 140 16.06 2.47 1.07
CA ARG A 140 16.98 1.32 0.94
C ARG A 140 17.53 0.93 2.30
N ALA A 141 17.42 -0.34 2.69
CA ALA A 141 17.89 -0.85 3.98
C ALA A 141 17.44 0.02 5.19
N GLY A 142 16.18 0.48 5.17
CA GLY A 142 15.61 1.36 6.21
C GLY A 142 16.06 2.82 6.17
N VAL A 143 16.93 3.21 5.24
CA VAL A 143 17.35 4.60 5.03
C VAL A 143 16.48 5.24 3.96
N ARG A 144 15.88 6.38 4.29
CA ARG A 144 15.01 7.15 3.39
C ARG A 144 15.73 8.39 2.87
N LEU A 145 15.94 8.47 1.57
CA LEU A 145 16.43 9.64 0.85
C LEU A 145 15.26 10.34 0.15
N VAL A 146 15.22 11.67 0.23
CA VAL A 146 14.18 12.48 -0.43
C VAL A 146 14.87 13.52 -1.30
N THR A 147 14.50 13.53 -2.57
CA THR A 147 14.96 14.52 -3.57
C THR A 147 13.75 15.28 -4.07
N GLU A 148 13.83 16.61 -4.05
CA GLU A 148 12.80 17.46 -4.63
C GLU A 148 12.95 17.51 -6.15
N LEU A 149 11.83 17.36 -6.86
CA LEU A 149 11.70 17.47 -8.31
C LEU A 149 11.15 18.86 -8.61
N THR A 150 12.00 19.78 -9.05
CA THR A 150 11.70 21.21 -9.14
C THR A 150 10.96 21.61 -10.41
N ASP A 151 10.96 20.75 -11.42
CA ASP A 151 10.37 21.01 -12.72
C ASP A 151 9.85 19.73 -13.41
N ASP A 152 9.09 19.91 -14.48
CA ASP A 152 8.46 18.81 -15.21
C ASP A 152 9.47 17.93 -15.97
N GLU A 153 10.66 18.46 -16.31
CA GLU A 153 11.69 17.68 -16.99
C GLU A 153 12.30 16.67 -16.04
N GLN A 154 12.66 17.10 -14.82
CA GLN A 154 13.10 16.21 -13.75
C GLN A 154 12.04 15.16 -13.42
N ARG A 155 10.75 15.54 -13.39
CA ARG A 155 9.64 14.60 -13.17
C ARG A 155 9.55 13.54 -14.27
N ARG A 156 9.54 13.95 -15.55
CA ARG A 156 9.48 13.03 -16.69
C ARG A 156 10.69 12.10 -16.71
N SER A 157 11.88 12.64 -16.49
CA SER A 157 13.12 11.85 -16.39
C SER A 157 13.05 10.84 -15.24
N ALA A 158 12.51 11.23 -14.08
CA ALA A 158 12.38 10.33 -12.95
C ALA A 158 11.37 9.19 -13.24
N LEU A 159 10.23 9.50 -13.87
CA LEU A 159 9.25 8.50 -14.31
C LEU A 159 9.84 7.50 -15.29
N GLU A 160 10.59 7.97 -16.28
CA GLU A 160 11.21 7.09 -17.27
C GLU A 160 12.28 6.20 -16.64
N VAL A 161 13.25 6.79 -15.93
CA VAL A 161 14.39 6.07 -15.34
C VAL A 161 13.95 5.11 -14.22
N HIS A 162 13.09 5.57 -13.31
CA HIS A 162 12.75 4.82 -12.11
C HIS A 162 11.44 4.05 -12.21
N PHE A 163 10.64 4.20 -13.28
CA PHE A 163 9.36 3.50 -13.39
C PHE A 163 9.14 2.90 -14.79
N GLY A 164 9.92 3.30 -15.80
CA GLY A 164 9.71 2.88 -17.18
C GLY A 164 8.44 3.48 -17.79
N ILE A 165 8.00 4.64 -17.27
CA ILE A 165 6.79 5.33 -17.70
C ILE A 165 7.18 6.58 -18.49
N SER A 166 6.65 6.71 -19.71
CA SER A 166 6.77 7.90 -20.54
C SER A 166 5.41 8.60 -20.62
N LEU A 167 5.39 9.92 -20.35
CA LEU A 167 4.20 10.79 -20.40
C LEU A 167 4.31 11.81 -21.54
#